data_AF-A0A7K3L8G8-F1
#
_entry.id   AF-A0A7K3L8G8-F1
#
_cell.length_a   1.000
_cell.length_b   1.000
_cell.length_c   1.000
_cell.angle_alpha   90.00
_cell.angle_beta   90.00
_cell.angle_gamma   90.00
#
_symmetry.space_group_name_H-M   'P 1'
#
loop_
_entity.id
_entity.type
_entity.pdbx_description
1 polymer ?
#
loop_
_entity_poly.entity_id
_entity_poly.type
_entity_poly.pdbx_seq_one_letter_code
_entity_poly.pdbx_strand_id
1 'polypeptide(L)'
;MATTHVAQDIAVDESRTSALSLMALGRVVLAAASLAAPRGFARILGVTPSPELTYLTRIYGARAFAMGLGYLTSATAERHRWRRLALVVDTTDTVNGVGHLMRRDLPLRAALSMVALTGTYAAIGATRVATEQLGKSG
;
A
#
# COMPACT_ATOMS: atom_id res chain seq x y z
N MET A 1 -37.86 -4.57 -9.34
CA MET A 1 -36.59 -4.64 -10.12
C MET A 1 -35.60 -3.53 -9.74
N ALA A 2 -36.03 -2.33 -9.33
CA ALA A 2 -35.14 -1.25 -8.87
C ALA A 2 -34.47 -1.47 -7.49
N THR A 3 -35.13 -2.17 -6.57
CA THR A 3 -34.64 -2.45 -5.20
C THR A 3 -33.42 -3.39 -5.17
N THR A 4 -33.33 -4.31 -6.14
CA THR A 4 -32.22 -5.27 -6.25
C THR A 4 -30.91 -4.58 -6.64
N HIS A 5 -30.97 -3.55 -7.49
CA HIS A 5 -29.79 -2.78 -7.90
C HIS A 5 -29.18 -1.99 -6.74
N VAL A 6 -30.02 -1.29 -5.95
CA VAL A 6 -29.55 -0.48 -4.81
C VAL A 6 -28.89 -1.34 -3.73
N ALA A 7 -29.47 -2.50 -3.41
CA ALA A 7 -28.88 -3.42 -2.44
C ALA A 7 -27.52 -3.98 -2.91
N GLN A 8 -27.40 -4.25 -4.21
CA GLN A 8 -26.17 -4.74 -4.83
C GLN A 8 -25.07 -3.67 -4.82
N ASP A 9 -25.42 -2.40 -5.09
CA ASP A 9 -24.48 -1.28 -5.08
C ASP A 9 -23.93 -1.00 -3.67
N ILE A 10 -24.79 -1.06 -2.65
CA ILE A 10 -24.38 -0.90 -1.23
C ILE A 10 -23.43 -2.03 -0.81
N ALA A 11 -23.77 -3.29 -1.12
CA ALA A 11 -22.93 -4.44 -0.75
C ALA A 11 -21.56 -4.39 -1.44
N VAL A 12 -21.51 -3.93 -2.70
CA VAL A 12 -20.26 -3.72 -3.42
C VAL A 12 -19.45 -2.60 -2.77
N ASP A 13 -20.04 -1.46 -2.42
CA ASP A 13 -19.31 -0.36 -1.78
C ASP A 13 -18.73 -0.74 -0.41
N GLU A 14 -19.50 -1.48 0.40
CA GLU A 14 -19.07 -1.99 1.70
C GLU A 14 -17.92 -2.98 1.56
N SER A 15 -18.02 -3.93 0.63
CA SER A 15 -16.94 -4.88 0.32
C SER A 15 -15.65 -4.17 -0.12
N ARG A 16 -15.77 -3.13 -0.94
CA ARG A 16 -14.61 -2.33 -1.40
C ARG A 16 -13.96 -1.56 -0.27
N THR A 17 -14.77 -0.97 0.60
CA THR A 17 -14.32 -0.26 1.80
C THR A 17 -13.62 -1.21 2.77
N SER A 18 -14.15 -2.43 2.93
CA SER A 18 -13.52 -3.51 3.70
C SER A 18 -12.15 -3.90 3.14
N ALA A 19 -12.05 -4.12 1.82
CA ALA A 19 -10.78 -4.47 1.17
C ALA A 19 -9.70 -3.38 1.34
N LEU A 20 -10.09 -2.11 1.18
CA LEU A 20 -9.17 -0.98 1.39
C LEU A 20 -8.74 -0.83 2.85
N SER A 21 -9.65 -1.07 3.79
CA SER A 21 -9.35 -1.03 5.22
C SER A 21 -8.42 -2.18 5.61
N LEU A 22 -8.62 -3.37 5.04
CA LEU A 22 -7.72 -4.51 5.24
C LEU A 22 -6.31 -4.23 4.68
N MET A 23 -6.20 -3.61 3.51
CA MET A 23 -4.91 -3.19 2.98
C MET A 23 -4.23 -2.14 3.86
N ALA A 24 -4.98 -1.14 4.32
CA ALA A 24 -4.45 -0.12 5.21
C ALA A 24 -3.97 -0.73 6.53
N LEU A 25 -4.72 -1.68 7.09
CA LEU A 25 -4.31 -2.44 8.26
C LEU A 25 -3.05 -3.27 7.99
N GLY A 26 -2.99 -3.98 6.88
CA GLY A 26 -1.80 -4.75 6.47
C GLY A 26 -0.56 -3.86 6.37
N ARG A 27 -0.69 -2.67 5.78
CA ARG A 27 0.37 -1.66 5.74
C ARG A 27 0.79 -1.24 7.14
N VAL A 28 -0.16 -0.92 8.02
CA VAL A 28 0.13 -0.51 9.40
C VAL A 28 0.90 -1.60 10.15
N VAL A 29 0.47 -2.85 10.06
CA VAL A 29 1.13 -3.99 10.73
C VAL A 29 2.55 -4.19 10.20
N LEU A 30 2.73 -4.20 8.87
CA LEU A 30 4.04 -4.39 8.26
C LEU A 30 4.99 -3.23 8.58
N ALA A 31 4.48 -2.00 8.55
CA ALA A 31 5.23 -0.80 8.89
C ALA A 31 5.62 -0.74 10.37
N ALA A 32 4.73 -1.18 11.27
CA ALA A 32 5.05 -1.32 12.68
C ALA A 32 6.16 -2.36 12.90
N ALA A 33 6.10 -3.49 12.19
CA ALA A 33 7.14 -4.51 12.24
C ALA A 33 8.49 -4.00 11.72
N SER A 34 8.50 -3.22 10.62
CA SER A 34 9.73 -2.62 10.08
C SER A 34 10.31 -1.53 11.01
N LEU A 35 9.47 -0.86 11.81
CA LEU A 35 9.88 0.07 12.86
C LEU A 35 10.51 -0.64 14.06
N ALA A 36 9.81 -1.65 14.57
CA ALA A 36 10.19 -2.34 15.78
C ALA A 36 11.44 -3.22 15.55
N ALA A 37 11.48 -3.94 14.42
CA ALA A 37 12.49 -4.94 14.12
C ALA A 37 13.10 -4.79 12.71
N PRO A 38 13.66 -3.62 12.35
CA PRO A 38 14.18 -3.35 10.99
C PRO A 38 15.26 -4.35 10.54
N ARG A 39 16.13 -4.78 11.46
CA ARG A 39 17.18 -5.78 11.17
C ARG A 39 16.60 -7.17 10.90
N GLY A 40 15.53 -7.55 11.61
CA GLY A 40 14.82 -8.81 11.36
C GLY A 40 14.11 -8.78 10.01
N PHE A 41 13.43 -7.67 9.71
CA PHE A 41 12.77 -7.44 8.44
C PHE A 41 13.74 -7.58 7.25
N ALA A 42 14.90 -6.92 7.30
CA ALA A 42 15.94 -7.04 6.27
C ALA A 42 16.40 -8.49 6.07
N ARG A 43 16.61 -9.25 7.15
CA ARG A 43 17.02 -10.67 7.07
C ARG A 43 15.95 -11.56 6.43
N ILE A 44 14.66 -11.32 6.71
CA ILE A 44 13.55 -12.07 6.09
C ILE A 44 13.57 -11.90 4.57
N LEU A 45 13.85 -10.69 4.11
CA LEU A 45 14.00 -10.36 2.69
C LEU A 45 15.30 -10.90 2.08
N GLY A 46 16.21 -11.45 2.88
CA GLY A 46 17.51 -11.95 2.43
C GLY A 46 18.56 -10.85 2.23
N VAL A 47 18.39 -9.71 2.91
CA VAL A 47 19.31 -8.57 2.85
C VAL A 47 20.14 -8.51 4.14
N THR A 48 21.46 -8.34 3.98
CA THR A 48 22.37 -8.14 5.11
C THR A 48 22.10 -6.79 5.78
N PRO A 49 21.76 -6.74 7.09
CA PRO A 49 21.45 -5.48 7.74
C PRO A 49 22.69 -4.58 7.91
N SER A 50 22.63 -3.35 7.40
CA SER A 50 23.58 -2.26 7.72
C SER A 50 22.94 -1.19 8.63
N PRO A 51 23.73 -0.32 9.28
CA PRO A 51 23.21 0.82 10.02
C PRO A 51 22.35 1.76 9.16
N GLU A 52 22.80 2.06 7.93
CA GLU A 52 22.11 2.95 6.98
C GLU A 52 20.78 2.34 6.55
N LEU A 53 20.77 1.04 6.21
CA LEU A 53 19.54 0.32 5.88
C LEU A 53 18.58 0.27 7.07
N THR A 54 19.11 0.08 8.28
CA THR A 54 18.31 0.06 9.51
C THR A 54 17.64 1.41 9.76
N TYR A 55 18.38 2.51 9.60
CA TYR A 55 17.88 3.88 9.72
C TYR A 55 16.79 4.17 8.68
N LEU A 56 17.07 3.89 7.40
CA LEU A 56 16.11 4.11 6.31
C LEU A 56 14.86 3.24 6.45
N THR A 57 14.99 1.97 6.87
CA THR A 57 13.84 1.08 7.11
C THR A 57 12.90 1.65 8.19
N ARG A 58 13.44 2.29 9.23
CA ARG A 58 12.61 2.97 10.24
C ARG A 58 11.91 4.21 9.68
N ILE A 59 12.59 5.03 8.88
CA ILE A 59 11.98 6.21 8.24
C ILE A 59 10.84 5.80 7.31
N TYR A 60 11.11 4.84 6.41
CA TYR A 60 10.11 4.38 5.45
C TYR A 60 8.95 3.64 6.13
N GLY A 61 9.23 2.86 7.17
CA GLY A 61 8.20 2.29 8.02
C GLY A 61 7.33 3.37 8.66
N ALA A 62 7.91 4.46 9.17
CA ALA A 62 7.15 5.49 9.89
C ALA A 62 6.20 6.21 8.91
N ARG A 63 6.69 6.48 7.70
CA ARG A 63 5.88 7.01 6.59
C ARG A 63 4.71 6.07 6.26
N ALA A 64 4.98 4.78 6.07
CA ALA A 64 3.96 3.80 5.73
C ALA A 64 2.94 3.62 6.85
N PHE A 65 3.38 3.63 8.10
CA PHE A 65 2.54 3.56 9.29
C PHE A 65 1.60 4.77 9.37
N ALA A 66 2.14 5.99 9.23
CA ALA A 66 1.36 7.22 9.25
C ALA A 66 0.32 7.26 8.11
N MET A 67 0.70 6.82 6.91
CA MET A 67 -0.21 6.73 5.76
C MET A 67 -1.37 5.75 6.00
N GLY A 68 -1.08 4.56 6.54
CA GLY A 68 -2.12 3.57 6.85
C GLY A 68 -3.03 4.01 7.99
N LEU A 69 -2.45 4.58 9.05
CA LEU A 69 -3.21 5.13 10.17
C LEU A 69 -4.09 6.29 9.72
N GLY A 70 -3.54 7.22 8.94
CA GLY A 70 -4.28 8.36 8.37
C GLY A 70 -5.49 7.91 7.56
N TYR A 71 -5.39 6.83 6.77
CA TYR A 71 -6.55 6.26 6.09
C TYR A 71 -7.57 5.66 7.06
N LEU A 72 -7.13 4.84 8.01
CA LEU A 72 -8.03 4.12 8.92
C LEU A 72 -8.78 5.04 9.88
N THR A 73 -8.13 6.09 10.37
CA THR A 73 -8.71 7.05 11.33
C THR A 73 -9.45 8.20 10.65
N SER A 74 -9.30 8.37 9.34
CA SER A 74 -10.02 9.42 8.61
C SER A 74 -11.51 9.10 8.43
N ALA A 75 -12.32 10.15 8.53
CA ALA A 75 -13.70 10.15 8.08
C ALA A 75 -13.80 9.79 6.59
N THR A 76 -14.93 9.23 6.17
CA THR A 76 -15.14 8.73 4.79
C THR A 76 -14.81 9.76 3.71
N ALA A 77 -15.12 11.04 3.93
CA ALA A 77 -14.81 12.12 3.00
C ALA A 77 -13.29 12.32 2.77
N GLU A 78 -12.47 12.19 3.83
CA GLU A 78 -11.02 12.42 3.77
C GLU A 78 -10.23 11.18 3.30
N ARG A 79 -10.84 9.99 3.34
CA ARG A 79 -10.23 8.74 2.87
C ARG A 79 -9.83 8.79 1.40
N HIS A 80 -10.48 9.61 0.58
CA HIS A 80 -10.10 9.83 -0.82
C HIS A 80 -8.71 10.45 -0.96
N ARG A 81 -8.38 11.44 -0.11
CA ARG A 81 -7.09 12.12 -0.14
C ARG A 81 -5.95 11.20 0.27
N TRP A 82 -6.14 10.46 1.36
CA TRP A 82 -5.15 9.47 1.83
C TRP A 82 -4.91 8.36 0.80
N ARG A 83 -5.96 7.90 0.10
CA ARG A 83 -5.81 6.91 -0.98
C ARG A 83 -4.99 7.42 -2.14
N ARG A 84 -5.20 8.66 -2.59
CA ARG A 84 -4.40 9.24 -3.68
C ARG A 84 -2.93 9.39 -3.29
N LEU A 85 -2.67 9.86 -2.08
CA LEU A 85 -1.30 9.95 -1.55
C LEU A 85 -0.66 8.55 -1.46
N ALA A 86 -1.40 7.54 -0.99
CA ALA A 86 -0.90 6.16 -0.91
C ALA A 86 -0.57 5.62 -2.30
N LEU A 87 -1.46 5.83 -3.27
CA LEU A 87 -1.24 5.42 -4.66
C LEU A 87 0.03 6.02 -5.27
N VAL A 88 0.29 7.32 -5.04
CA VAL A 88 1.52 7.98 -5.52
C VAL A 88 2.76 7.30 -4.92
N VAL A 89 2.74 7.05 -3.60
CA VAL A 89 3.86 6.41 -2.90
C VAL A 89 4.07 4.99 -3.42
N ASP A 90 3.01 4.19 -3.50
CA ASP A 90 3.09 2.79 -3.89
C ASP A 90 3.58 2.64 -5.34
N THR A 91 3.06 3.47 -6.24
CA THR A 91 3.49 3.48 -7.65
C THR A 91 4.98 3.83 -7.76
N THR A 92 5.43 4.84 -7.01
CA THR A 92 6.84 5.25 -7.00
C THR A 92 7.73 4.14 -6.45
N ASP A 93 7.34 3.50 -5.34
CA ASP A 93 8.09 2.39 -4.74
C ASP A 93 8.13 1.18 -5.70
N THR A 94 7.03 0.88 -6.40
CA THR A 94 6.97 -0.20 -7.40
C THR A 94 7.88 0.07 -8.59
N VAL A 95 7.85 1.27 -9.18
CA VAL A 95 8.70 1.63 -10.31
C VAL A 95 10.18 1.52 -9.95
N ASN A 96 10.56 2.01 -8.76
CA ASN A 96 11.92 1.88 -8.27
C ASN A 96 12.32 0.40 -8.06
N GLY A 97 11.44 -0.39 -7.45
CA GLY A 97 11.67 -1.82 -7.23
C GLY A 97 11.82 -2.60 -8.53
N VAL A 98 11.00 -2.31 -9.55
CA VAL A 98 11.11 -2.92 -10.88
C VAL A 98 12.43 -2.52 -11.54
N GLY A 99 12.85 -1.27 -11.40
CA GLY A 99 14.16 -0.80 -11.88
C GLY A 99 15.32 -1.63 -11.31
N HIS A 100 15.31 -1.90 -10.00
CA HIS A 100 16.31 -2.77 -9.37
C HIS A 100 16.18 -4.25 -9.78
N LEU A 101 14.96 -4.76 -9.93
CA LEU A 101 14.74 -6.11 -10.43
C LEU A 101 15.31 -6.31 -11.84
N MET A 102 15.18 -5.31 -12.71
CA MET A 102 15.75 -5.32 -14.06
C MET A 102 17.28 -5.23 -14.05
N ARG A 103 17.86 -4.40 -13.16
CA ARG A 103 19.31 -4.28 -12.98
C ARG A 103 19.96 -5.50 -12.33
N ARG A 104 19.18 -6.28 -11.57
CA ARG A 104 19.64 -7.44 -10.79
C ARG A 104 20.75 -7.07 -9.78
N ASP A 105 20.65 -5.87 -9.22
CA ASP A 105 21.60 -5.29 -8.26
C ASP A 105 21.17 -5.51 -6.79
N LEU A 106 20.05 -6.20 -6.56
CA LEU A 106 19.54 -6.58 -5.24
C LEU A 106 19.33 -8.10 -5.15
N PRO A 107 19.31 -8.69 -3.94
CA PRO A 107 18.86 -10.05 -3.74
C PRO A 107 17.50 -10.27 -4.37
N LEU A 108 17.37 -11.27 -5.24
CA LEU A 108 16.14 -11.52 -6.02
C LEU A 108 14.90 -11.63 -5.13
N ARG A 109 15.05 -12.28 -3.97
CA ARG A 109 13.99 -12.41 -2.96
C ARG A 109 13.49 -11.04 -2.50
N ALA A 110 14.39 -10.12 -2.18
CA ALA A 110 14.05 -8.77 -1.74
C ALA A 110 13.37 -7.97 -2.87
N ALA A 111 13.95 -8.00 -4.08
CA ALA A 111 13.39 -7.29 -5.23
C ALA A 111 11.97 -7.77 -5.57
N LEU A 112 11.77 -9.09 -5.72
CA LEU A 112 10.47 -9.66 -6.05
C LEU A 112 9.42 -9.42 -4.96
N SER A 113 9.76 -9.63 -3.69
CA SER A 113 8.81 -9.46 -2.59
C SER A 113 8.36 -8.01 -2.45
N MET A 114 9.29 -7.05 -2.55
CA MET A 114 8.94 -5.63 -2.44
C MET A 114 8.17 -5.12 -3.66
N VAL A 115 8.51 -5.56 -4.87
CA VAL A 115 7.75 -5.24 -6.09
C VAL A 115 6.35 -5.83 -6.02
N ALA A 116 6.22 -7.10 -5.62
CA ALA A 116 4.92 -7.74 -5.49
C ALA A 116 4.03 -7.03 -4.46
N LEU A 117 4.59 -6.68 -3.30
CA LEU A 117 3.88 -5.97 -2.25
C LEU A 117 3.39 -4.59 -2.71
N THR A 118 4.31 -3.74 -3.17
CA THR A 118 3.99 -2.36 -3.57
C THR A 118 3.13 -2.34 -4.83
N GLY A 119 3.39 -3.23 -5.79
CA GLY A 119 2.64 -3.34 -7.03
C GLY A 119 1.19 -3.77 -6.80
N THR A 120 0.96 -4.67 -5.83
CA THR A 120 -0.41 -5.05 -5.43
C THR A 120 -1.16 -3.85 -4.86
N TYR A 121 -0.53 -3.07 -3.98
CA TYR A 121 -1.15 -1.86 -3.42
C TYR A 121 -1.40 -0.79 -4.48
N ALA A 122 -0.44 -0.57 -5.39
CA ALA A 122 -0.58 0.38 -6.49
C ALA A 122 -1.73 -0.03 -7.43
N ALA A 123 -1.84 -1.31 -7.81
CA ALA A 123 -2.91 -1.81 -8.67
C ALA A 123 -4.30 -1.61 -8.02
N ILE A 124 -4.45 -1.96 -6.75
CA ILE A 124 -5.72 -1.79 -6.04
C ILE A 124 -6.03 -0.29 -5.85
N GLY A 125 -5.04 0.54 -5.56
CA GLY A 125 -5.21 2.00 -5.47
C GLY A 125 -5.63 2.63 -6.80
N ALA A 126 -4.99 2.23 -7.91
CA ALA A 126 -5.24 2.76 -9.24
C ALA A 126 -6.65 2.42 -9.72
N THR A 127 -7.08 1.16 -9.56
CA THR A 127 -8.44 0.73 -9.94
C THR A 127 -9.51 1.56 -9.21
N ARG A 128 -9.29 1.89 -7.93
CA ARG A 128 -10.22 2.73 -7.16
C ARG A 128 -10.26 4.16 -7.63
N VAL A 129 -9.09 4.79 -7.79
CA VAL A 129 -9.02 6.17 -8.27
C VAL A 129 -9.64 6.30 -9.67
N ALA A 130 -9.42 5.32 -10.55
CA ALA A 130 -10.04 5.29 -11.88
C ALA A 130 -11.57 5.21 -11.80
N THR A 131 -12.12 4.31 -10.98
CA THR A 131 -13.59 4.20 -10.81
C THR A 131 -14.22 5.47 -10.25
N GLU A 132 -13.54 6.18 -9.37
CA GLU A 132 -14.02 7.46 -8.82
C GLU A 132 -14.06 8.59 -9.85
N GLN A 133 -13.11 8.61 -10.79
CA GLN A 133 -13.10 9.63 -11.84
C GLN A 133 -14.17 9.39 -12.89
N LEU A 134 -14.40 8.11 -13.25
CA LEU A 134 -15.46 7.74 -14.18
C LEU A 134 -16.85 8.05 -13.62
N GLY A 135 -17.09 7.79 -12.33
CA GLY A 135 -18.37 8.11 -11.68
C GLY A 135 -18.62 9.60 -11.42
N LYS A 136 -17.63 10.48 -11.60
CA LYS A 136 -17.77 11.94 -11.50
C LYS A 136 -17.99 12.63 -12.86
N SER A 137 -17.85 11.89 -13.96
CA SER A 137 -17.91 12.42 -15.33
C SER A 137 -19.22 12.08 -16.07
N GLY A 138 -20.20 11.48 -15.37
CA GLY A 138 -21.56 11.24 -15.85
C GLY A 138 -22.57 11.81 -14.87
#